data_AF-A0A9P1DW22-F1
#
_entry.id   AF-A0A9P1DW22-F1
#
_cell.length_a   1.000
_cell.length_b   1.000
_cell.length_c   1.000
_cell.angle_alpha   90.00
_cell.angle_beta   90.00
_cell.angle_gamma   90.00
#
_symmetry.space_group_name_H-M   'P 1'
#
loop_
_entity.id
_entity.type
_entity.pdbx_description
1 polymer ?
#
loop_
_entity_poly.entity_id
_entity_poly.type
_entity_poly.pdbx_seq_one_letter_code
_entity_poly.pdbx_strand_id
1 'polypeptide(L)'
;MTMACKAQLSIPNGLWFFSSSPPLSHPFSNSINFRKNYFRSRVLVRQTYQCWNSRRYGGALYSTCNANDGDRSSDTFFLTTPLYYVNAPPHMGSAYTTIAADAIARFQRLLGKKVIFATGTDEHGEKIATAAAARGWTPSEHCDIVSQAYKALWRDLEISYDKFVRTTDPKHEAVVKEFYSKLFSKGDIYRADYEGIYCVNCEEYKDEKELLENDCCPVHLKPCVRKKEDNYFFALSKYQKQLEEKLQLNPDFVLPYFRLNEVQGWIKSGLKDFSISRASVDWGVAVPNDPKQTIYVWFDALLGYISAVIEDKEMPDLHHAVSLKWPASLHLIGKKQTFFTYLEKKDSLPMVNQRFYSSKNKKCLVV
;
A
#
# COMPACT_ATOMS: atom_id res chain seq x y z
N MET A 1 -49.95 -14.65 1.36
CA MET A 1 -48.98 -13.81 0.64
C MET A 1 -48.24 -12.97 1.66
N THR A 2 -46.99 -13.32 1.88
CA THR A 2 -46.27 -13.18 3.15
C THR A 2 -45.43 -11.90 3.13
N MET A 3 -45.76 -10.93 3.98
CA MET A 3 -44.86 -9.85 4.40
C MET A 3 -43.90 -10.40 5.45
N ALA A 4 -42.59 -10.28 5.24
CA ALA A 4 -41.59 -10.73 6.19
C ALA A 4 -41.23 -9.60 7.18
N CYS A 5 -41.57 -9.85 8.44
CA CYS A 5 -41.30 -9.04 9.62
C CYS A 5 -39.83 -9.20 10.05
N LYS A 6 -39.15 -8.08 10.37
CA LYS A 6 -37.84 -8.04 11.02
C LYS A 6 -38.04 -8.08 12.54
N ALA A 7 -37.47 -9.07 13.21
CA ALA A 7 -37.43 -9.14 14.67
C ALA A 7 -36.26 -8.29 15.21
N GLN A 8 -36.60 -7.24 15.97
CA GLN A 8 -35.72 -6.57 16.92
C GLN A 8 -35.94 -7.22 18.29
N LEU A 9 -34.86 -7.69 18.92
CA LEU A 9 -34.87 -8.06 20.34
C LEU A 9 -34.08 -7.01 21.12
N SER A 10 -34.80 -6.31 21.97
CA SER A 10 -34.35 -5.32 22.94
C SER A 10 -34.71 -5.81 24.34
N ILE A 11 -33.77 -5.83 25.29
CA ILE A 11 -34.04 -5.87 26.74
C ILE A 11 -32.96 -5.01 27.45
N PRO A 12 -33.29 -4.27 28.54
CA PRO A 12 -32.94 -2.86 28.68
C PRO A 12 -31.93 -2.49 29.80
N ASN A 13 -31.58 -1.20 29.75
CA ASN A 13 -30.94 -0.28 30.72
C ASN A 13 -30.85 -0.67 32.21
N GLY A 14 -29.69 -0.34 32.79
CA GLY A 14 -29.53 0.03 34.21
C GLY A 14 -28.53 1.18 34.34
N LEU A 15 -29.02 2.36 34.74
CA LEU A 15 -28.25 3.55 35.14
C LEU A 15 -27.68 3.37 36.55
N TRP A 16 -26.45 3.83 36.82
CA TRP A 16 -26.06 4.40 38.13
C TRP A 16 -24.95 5.46 37.96
N PHE A 17 -25.04 6.46 38.84
CA PHE A 17 -24.40 7.79 38.83
C PHE A 17 -22.91 7.85 39.26
N PHE A 18 -22.29 8.99 38.93
CA PHE A 18 -20.94 9.47 39.27
C PHE A 18 -20.59 9.52 40.77
N SER A 19 -19.30 9.30 41.08
CA SER A 19 -18.54 10.16 42.02
C SER A 19 -17.01 10.01 41.81
N SER A 20 -16.26 11.00 42.28
CA SER A 20 -14.92 11.43 41.85
C SER A 20 -13.78 11.21 42.87
N SER A 21 -12.65 10.63 42.42
CA SER A 21 -11.20 10.89 42.72
C SER A 21 -10.61 10.81 44.16
N PRO A 22 -9.27 10.72 44.38
CA PRO A 22 -8.18 9.89 43.82
C PRO A 22 -7.25 9.28 44.94
N PRO A 23 -5.93 9.06 44.73
CA PRO A 23 -5.24 7.77 44.47
C PRO A 23 -4.46 7.20 45.67
N LEU A 24 -3.97 5.94 45.60
CA LEU A 24 -2.69 5.48 46.18
C LEU A 24 -2.36 3.98 45.90
N SER A 25 -1.07 3.76 45.58
CA SER A 25 -0.22 2.56 45.80
C SER A 25 -0.52 1.20 45.13
N HIS A 26 0.39 0.81 44.22
CA HIS A 26 0.87 -0.57 43.95
C HIS A 26 1.55 -1.19 45.20
N PRO A 27 1.96 -2.49 45.25
CA PRO A 27 1.89 -3.55 44.23
C PRO A 27 1.34 -4.90 44.75
N PHE A 28 0.65 -5.68 43.91
CA PHE A 28 0.65 -7.14 44.09
C PHE A 28 0.73 -7.85 42.75
N SER A 29 1.82 -8.61 42.63
CA SER A 29 2.05 -9.72 41.72
C SER A 29 0.80 -10.61 41.63
N ASN A 30 0.36 -10.89 40.40
CA ASN A 30 -0.29 -12.15 40.08
C ASN A 30 0.02 -12.53 38.64
N SER A 31 0.93 -13.50 38.49
CA SER A 31 1.22 -14.18 37.24
C SER A 31 -0.02 -14.95 36.78
N ILE A 32 -0.63 -14.53 35.67
CA ILE A 32 -1.64 -15.33 34.99
C ILE A 32 -0.90 -16.27 34.02
N ASN A 33 -0.78 -17.53 34.45
CA ASN A 33 -0.29 -18.64 33.65
C ASN A 33 -1.29 -18.96 32.52
N PHE A 34 -1.01 -18.52 31.30
CA PHE A 34 -1.67 -19.06 30.11
C PHE A 34 -1.11 -20.47 29.82
N ARG A 35 -1.87 -21.51 30.16
CA ARG A 35 -1.60 -22.88 29.70
C ARG A 35 -1.71 -22.93 28.17
N LYS A 36 -0.57 -23.13 27.49
CA LYS A 36 -0.53 -23.54 26.08
C LYS A 36 -1.02 -24.98 25.97
N ASN A 37 -2.24 -25.19 25.49
CA ASN A 37 -2.69 -26.50 25.05
C ASN A 37 -2.10 -26.79 23.66
N TYR A 38 -0.98 -27.52 23.64
CA TYR A 38 -0.46 -28.13 22.42
C TYR A 38 -1.32 -29.34 22.05
N PHE A 39 -2.15 -29.24 21.02
CA PHE A 39 -2.68 -30.41 20.33
C PHE A 39 -1.57 -30.97 19.42
N ARG A 40 -0.84 -31.98 19.90
CA ARG A 40 0.03 -32.83 19.07
C ARG A 40 -0.79 -34.00 18.56
N SER A 41 -1.24 -33.94 17.31
CA SER A 41 -1.63 -35.15 16.57
C SER A 41 -0.36 -35.91 16.18
N ARG A 42 -0.02 -36.96 16.95
CA ARG A 42 0.97 -37.96 16.53
C ARG A 42 0.34 -38.84 15.45
N VAL A 43 0.69 -38.62 14.19
CA VAL A 43 0.52 -39.62 13.15
C VAL A 43 1.68 -40.60 13.25
N LEU A 44 1.41 -41.79 13.79
CA LEU A 44 2.32 -42.93 13.75
C LEU A 44 2.29 -43.54 12.35
N VAL A 45 3.30 -43.23 11.52
CA VAL A 45 3.55 -43.99 10.29
C VAL A 45 4.33 -45.24 10.68
N ARG A 46 3.66 -46.39 10.68
CA ARG A 46 4.26 -47.70 10.92
C ARG A 46 5.00 -48.12 9.64
N GLN A 47 6.32 -48.19 9.71
CA GLN A 47 7.17 -48.63 8.61
C GLN A 47 7.14 -50.17 8.58
N THR A 48 6.41 -50.76 7.64
CA THR A 48 6.49 -52.20 7.34
C THR A 48 7.18 -52.37 5.99
N TYR A 49 8.45 -52.77 6.03
CA TYR A 49 9.14 -53.30 4.87
C TYR A 49 8.64 -54.72 4.62
N GLN A 50 7.97 -54.95 3.49
CA GLN A 50 7.83 -56.27 2.90
C GLN A 50 8.18 -56.16 1.41
N CYS A 51 9.33 -56.72 1.05
CA CYS A 51 9.68 -57.06 -0.32
C CYS A 51 8.69 -58.11 -0.84
N TRP A 52 8.01 -57.81 -1.93
CA TRP A 52 7.36 -58.83 -2.76
C TRP A 52 7.74 -58.62 -4.22
N ASN A 53 8.35 -59.68 -4.77
CA ASN A 53 8.81 -59.79 -6.14
C ASN A 53 7.67 -60.41 -6.96
N SER A 54 7.13 -59.71 -7.97
CA SER A 54 6.51 -60.34 -9.15
C SER A 54 6.14 -59.35 -10.25
N ARG A 55 6.87 -59.48 -11.38
CA ARG A 55 6.45 -59.43 -12.80
C ARG A 55 5.42 -58.39 -13.30
N ARG A 56 5.94 -57.53 -14.19
CA ARG A 56 5.40 -57.00 -15.47
C ARG A 56 3.88 -56.88 -15.65
N TYR A 57 3.38 -55.66 -15.83
CA TYR A 57 2.74 -55.13 -17.06
C TYR A 57 2.23 -53.69 -16.77
N GLY A 58 2.36 -52.78 -17.73
CA GLY A 58 1.65 -51.48 -17.72
C GLY A 58 2.57 -50.26 -17.62
N GLY A 59 2.67 -49.50 -18.71
CA GLY A 59 3.49 -48.32 -18.82
C GLY A 59 3.09 -47.21 -17.86
N ALA A 60 4.06 -46.70 -17.13
CA ALA A 60 4.07 -45.35 -16.61
C ALA A 60 5.32 -44.68 -17.18
N LEU A 61 5.13 -43.82 -18.17
CA LEU A 61 6.14 -42.83 -18.57
C LEU A 61 6.37 -41.93 -17.35
N TYR A 62 7.35 -42.29 -16.53
CA TYR A 62 7.97 -41.34 -15.63
C TYR A 62 8.60 -40.28 -16.52
N SER A 63 7.94 -39.13 -16.62
CA SER A 63 8.54 -37.93 -17.16
C SER A 63 9.68 -37.56 -16.21
N THR A 64 10.88 -38.00 -16.54
CA THR A 64 12.09 -37.46 -15.96
C THR A 64 12.14 -36.01 -16.40
N CYS A 65 11.85 -35.10 -15.48
CA CYS A 65 12.11 -33.69 -15.67
C CYS A 65 13.62 -33.55 -15.95
N ASN A 66 13.94 -33.43 -17.23
CA ASN A 66 15.28 -33.15 -17.70
C ASN A 66 15.60 -31.75 -17.19
N ALA A 67 16.40 -31.69 -16.12
CA ALA A 67 17.01 -30.46 -15.65
C ALA A 67 18.06 -30.06 -16.71
N ASN A 68 17.60 -29.38 -17.76
CA ASN A 68 18.48 -28.53 -18.53
C ASN A 68 18.86 -27.37 -17.62
N ASP A 69 19.99 -27.53 -16.94
CA ASP A 69 20.77 -26.48 -16.30
C ASP A 69 21.34 -25.56 -17.38
N GLY A 70 20.45 -24.76 -17.98
CA GLY A 70 20.80 -23.53 -18.66
C GLY A 70 20.62 -22.40 -17.66
N ASP A 71 21.72 -21.92 -17.09
CA ASP A 71 21.89 -20.67 -16.36
C ASP A 71 20.59 -20.01 -15.85
N ARG A 72 19.96 -20.61 -14.83
CA ARG A 72 18.92 -19.92 -14.07
C ARG A 72 19.63 -18.90 -13.18
N SER A 73 20.00 -17.75 -13.75
CA SER A 73 20.01 -16.53 -12.95
C SER A 73 18.70 -16.53 -12.16
N SER A 74 18.80 -16.56 -10.83
CA SER A 74 17.65 -16.84 -9.97
C SER A 74 16.54 -15.81 -10.24
N ASP A 75 15.49 -16.21 -10.96
CA ASP A 75 14.38 -15.33 -11.35
C ASP A 75 13.84 -14.68 -10.08
N THR A 76 14.11 -13.39 -9.92
CA THR A 76 13.80 -12.66 -8.69
C THR A 76 12.33 -12.27 -8.74
N PHE A 77 11.56 -12.69 -7.74
CA PHE A 77 10.15 -12.36 -7.61
C PHE A 77 9.97 -11.24 -6.60
N PHE A 78 9.74 -10.02 -7.08
CA PHE A 78 9.54 -8.86 -6.23
C PHE A 78 8.04 -8.58 -6.05
N LEU A 79 7.57 -8.65 -4.81
CA LEU A 79 6.19 -8.48 -4.39
C LEU A 79 6.08 -7.32 -3.40
N THR A 80 5.04 -6.51 -3.54
CA THR A 80 4.73 -5.46 -2.55
C THR A 80 3.30 -5.54 -2.05
N THR A 81 3.11 -5.07 -0.82
CA THR A 81 1.81 -4.64 -0.28
C THR A 81 1.72 -3.11 -0.37
N PRO A 82 0.54 -2.50 -0.11
CA PRO A 82 0.44 -1.06 0.07
C PRO A 82 1.28 -0.64 1.28
N LEU A 83 1.77 0.60 1.25
CA LEU A 83 2.26 1.24 2.46
C LEU A 83 1.05 1.69 3.28
N TYR A 84 0.99 1.24 4.54
CA TYR A 84 -0.18 1.46 5.38
C TYR A 84 -0.10 2.79 6.11
N TYR A 85 -1.17 3.58 6.04
CA TYR A 85 -1.28 4.82 6.81
C TYR A 85 -1.14 4.58 8.31
N VAL A 86 -0.35 5.43 8.97
CA VAL A 86 -0.11 5.34 10.42
C VAL A 86 -1.04 6.22 11.25
N ASN A 87 -2.15 6.71 10.71
CA ASN A 87 -3.14 7.49 11.46
C ASN A 87 -3.90 6.65 12.51
N ALA A 88 -3.88 5.32 12.38
CA ALA A 88 -4.50 4.37 13.28
C ALA A 88 -3.70 3.05 13.38
N PRO A 89 -3.89 2.26 14.45
CA PRO A 89 -3.27 0.94 14.58
C PRO A 89 -3.68 -0.02 13.43
N PRO A 90 -2.87 -1.07 13.17
CA PRO A 90 -3.20 -2.07 12.14
C PRO A 90 -4.54 -2.75 12.42
N HIS A 91 -5.28 -3.04 11.34
CA HIS A 91 -6.61 -3.65 11.41
C HIS A 91 -6.76 -4.78 10.38
N MET A 92 -7.94 -5.40 10.34
CA MET A 92 -8.20 -6.56 9.47
C MET A 92 -7.91 -6.31 7.98
N GLY A 93 -8.06 -5.08 7.51
CA GLY A 93 -7.81 -4.71 6.12
C GLY A 93 -6.33 -4.79 5.76
N SER A 94 -5.45 -4.21 6.58
CA SER A 94 -4.01 -4.33 6.38
C SER A 94 -3.53 -5.77 6.57
N ALA A 95 -4.11 -6.49 7.55
CA ALA A 95 -3.76 -7.89 7.79
C ALA A 95 -4.09 -8.79 6.60
N TYR A 96 -5.29 -8.65 6.03
CA TYR A 96 -5.73 -9.48 4.91
C TYR A 96 -4.79 -9.38 3.69
N THR A 97 -4.51 -8.16 3.23
CA THR A 97 -3.61 -7.96 2.07
C THR A 97 -2.20 -8.48 2.35
N THR A 98 -1.70 -8.30 3.58
CA THR A 98 -0.35 -8.77 3.96
C THR A 98 -0.27 -10.29 4.04
N ILE A 99 -1.31 -10.96 4.58
CA ILE A 99 -1.39 -12.43 4.61
C ILE A 99 -1.46 -12.99 3.19
N ALA A 100 -2.26 -12.39 2.30
CA ALA A 100 -2.33 -12.79 0.89
C ALA A 100 -0.97 -12.64 0.19
N ALA A 101 -0.26 -11.54 0.46
CA ALA A 101 1.09 -11.32 -0.04
C ALA A 101 2.07 -12.37 0.48
N ASP A 102 2.03 -12.66 1.78
CA ASP A 102 2.89 -13.66 2.41
C ASP A 102 2.67 -15.06 1.85
N ALA A 103 1.42 -15.45 1.59
CA ALA A 103 1.09 -16.72 0.96
C ALA A 103 1.73 -16.84 -0.44
N ILE A 104 1.65 -15.77 -1.26
CA ILE A 104 2.27 -15.72 -2.59
C ILE A 104 3.80 -15.76 -2.46
N ALA A 105 4.38 -14.96 -1.56
CA ALA A 105 5.83 -14.92 -1.32
C ALA A 105 6.36 -16.30 -0.95
N ARG A 106 5.73 -16.97 0.02
CA ARG A 106 6.09 -18.33 0.44
C ARG A 106 5.96 -19.33 -0.69
N PHE A 107 4.89 -19.27 -1.48
CA PHE A 107 4.74 -20.14 -2.65
C PHE A 107 5.85 -19.94 -3.68
N GLN A 108 6.23 -18.70 -3.98
CA GLN A 108 7.34 -18.42 -4.90
C GLN A 108 8.69 -18.88 -4.34
N ARG A 109 8.92 -18.77 -3.03
CA ARG A 109 10.11 -19.34 -2.37
C ARG A 109 10.12 -20.87 -2.48
N LEU A 110 8.98 -21.55 -2.32
CA LEU A 110 8.85 -23.00 -2.51
C LEU A 110 9.14 -23.44 -3.95
N LEU A 111 8.87 -22.59 -4.94
CA LEU A 111 9.26 -22.82 -6.34
C LEU A 111 10.75 -22.56 -6.62
N GLY A 112 11.55 -22.23 -5.59
CA GLY A 112 12.98 -21.97 -5.71
C GLY A 112 13.33 -20.56 -6.22
N LYS A 113 12.38 -19.63 -6.25
CA LYS A 113 12.66 -18.25 -6.66
C LYS A 113 13.31 -17.45 -5.54
N LYS A 114 14.16 -16.48 -5.91
CA LYS A 114 14.65 -15.45 -4.99
C LYS A 114 13.53 -14.43 -4.78
N VAL A 115 12.90 -14.42 -3.62
CA VAL A 115 11.77 -13.52 -3.34
C VAL A 115 12.25 -12.27 -2.61
N ILE A 116 11.67 -11.14 -2.98
CA ILE A 116 11.72 -9.90 -2.21
C ILE A 116 10.27 -9.53 -1.91
N PHE A 117 9.90 -9.55 -0.64
CA PHE A 117 8.58 -9.16 -0.18
C PHE A 117 8.70 -7.87 0.63
N ALA A 118 8.22 -6.76 0.05
CA ALA A 118 8.19 -5.45 0.70
C ALA A 118 6.79 -5.12 1.27
N THR A 119 6.78 -4.66 2.50
CA THR A 119 5.64 -4.03 3.18
C THR A 119 6.11 -2.77 3.88
N GLY A 120 5.21 -2.00 4.50
CA GLY A 120 5.64 -0.80 5.21
C GLY A 120 4.51 0.14 5.57
N THR A 121 4.92 1.36 5.91
CA THR A 121 4.05 2.41 6.44
C THR A 121 4.22 3.71 5.67
N ASP A 122 3.09 4.35 5.40
CA ASP A 122 3.01 5.69 4.86
C ASP A 122 2.80 6.66 6.02
N GLU A 123 3.81 7.48 6.24
CA GLU A 123 4.03 8.22 7.47
C GLU A 123 3.91 9.73 7.33
N HIS A 124 3.57 10.26 6.14
CA HIS A 124 3.46 11.71 5.90
C HIS A 124 2.02 12.21 5.70
N GLY A 125 1.81 13.51 5.91
CA GLY A 125 0.54 14.19 5.65
C GLY A 125 -0.18 14.74 6.90
N GLU A 126 -1.14 15.64 6.64
CA GLU A 126 -1.87 16.40 7.66
C GLU A 126 -2.67 15.51 8.63
N LYS A 127 -3.29 14.43 8.13
CA LYS A 127 -4.04 13.48 8.97
C LYS A 127 -3.19 12.83 10.04
N ILE A 128 -1.92 12.56 9.73
CA ILE A 128 -0.98 11.95 10.67
C ILE A 128 -0.56 12.98 11.72
N ALA A 129 -0.23 14.20 11.29
CA ALA A 129 0.07 15.29 12.21
C ALA A 129 -1.09 15.58 13.17
N THR A 130 -2.33 15.60 12.66
CA THR A 130 -3.54 15.77 13.46
C THR A 130 -3.75 14.61 14.44
N ALA A 131 -3.55 13.37 13.98
CA ALA A 131 -3.67 12.18 14.83
C ALA A 131 -2.61 12.12 15.95
N ALA A 132 -1.41 12.65 15.69
CA ALA A 132 -0.33 12.79 16.67
C ALA A 132 -0.68 13.87 17.70
N ALA A 133 -1.09 15.05 17.25
CA ALA A 133 -1.49 16.18 18.11
C ALA A 133 -2.66 15.81 19.04
N ALA A 134 -3.67 15.08 18.54
CA ALA A 134 -4.80 14.60 19.34
C ALA A 134 -4.38 13.65 20.49
N ARG A 135 -3.18 13.07 20.42
CA ARG A 135 -2.59 12.19 21.45
C ARG A 135 -1.49 12.87 22.26
N GLY A 136 -1.19 14.14 21.99
CA GLY A 136 -0.11 14.88 22.64
C GLY A 136 1.29 14.40 22.24
N TRP A 137 1.44 13.83 21.04
CA TRP A 137 2.73 13.35 20.51
C TRP A 137 3.20 14.21 19.34
N THR A 138 4.50 14.21 19.09
CA THR A 138 5.02 14.69 17.81
C THR A 138 4.65 13.72 16.68
N PRO A 139 4.57 14.18 15.42
CA PRO A 139 4.29 13.29 14.29
C PRO A 139 5.28 12.13 14.18
N SER A 140 6.58 12.39 14.40
CA SER A 140 7.62 11.35 14.37
C SER A 140 7.38 10.26 15.42
N GLU A 141 7.11 10.65 16.68
CA GLU A 141 6.83 9.69 17.75
C GLU A 141 5.57 8.86 17.46
N HIS A 142 4.53 9.49 16.91
CA HIS A 142 3.31 8.80 16.51
C HIS A 142 3.59 7.76 15.43
N CYS A 143 4.34 8.13 14.39
CA CYS A 143 4.77 7.22 13.33
C CYS A 143 5.59 6.05 13.89
N ASP A 144 6.58 6.31 14.77
CA ASP A 144 7.40 5.27 15.38
C ASP A 144 6.55 4.25 16.16
N ILE A 145 5.59 4.72 16.97
CA ILE A 145 4.70 3.86 17.77
C ILE A 145 3.83 2.98 16.87
N VAL A 146 3.17 3.59 15.87
CA VAL A 146 2.22 2.86 15.01
C VAL A 146 2.95 1.90 14.07
N SER A 147 4.09 2.31 13.51
CA SER A 147 4.93 1.43 12.69
C SER A 147 5.49 0.25 13.48
N GLN A 148 5.81 0.45 14.76
CA GLN A 148 6.17 -0.66 15.65
C GLN A 148 5.00 -1.60 15.91
N ALA A 149 3.76 -1.10 16.01
CA ALA A 149 2.56 -1.93 16.13
C ALA A 149 2.33 -2.79 14.87
N TYR A 150 2.56 -2.24 13.67
CA TYR A 150 2.55 -3.00 12.42
C TYR A 150 3.60 -4.13 12.44
N LYS A 151 4.86 -3.81 12.78
CA LYS A 151 5.93 -4.82 12.89
C LYS A 151 5.62 -5.91 13.91
N ALA A 152 5.04 -5.54 15.05
CA ALA A 152 4.62 -6.49 16.08
C ALA A 152 3.53 -7.43 15.56
N LEU A 153 2.50 -6.90 14.90
CA LEU A 153 1.44 -7.71 14.29
C LEU A 153 1.99 -8.65 13.21
N TRP A 154 2.91 -8.16 12.36
CA TRP A 154 3.56 -8.99 11.34
C TRP A 154 4.35 -10.14 11.93
N ARG A 155 5.04 -9.92 13.06
CA ARG A 155 5.69 -11.01 13.79
C ARG A 155 4.67 -12.00 14.35
N ASP A 156 3.59 -11.52 14.96
CA ASP A 156 2.58 -12.35 15.61
C ASP A 156 1.76 -13.18 14.58
N LEU A 157 1.60 -12.66 13.37
CA LEU A 157 1.01 -13.36 12.20
C LEU A 157 2.02 -14.19 11.41
N GLU A 158 3.29 -14.24 11.84
CA GLU A 158 4.38 -14.95 11.18
C GLU A 158 4.59 -14.51 9.71
N ILE A 159 4.37 -13.24 9.40
CA ILE A 159 4.59 -12.67 8.06
C ILE A 159 6.10 -12.65 7.76
N SER A 160 6.47 -13.27 6.64
CA SER A 160 7.84 -13.43 6.18
C SER A 160 8.24 -12.35 5.16
N TYR A 161 8.10 -11.08 5.53
CA TYR A 161 8.56 -9.96 4.69
C TYR A 161 10.08 -9.81 4.73
N ASP A 162 10.68 -9.35 3.64
CA ASP A 162 12.12 -9.12 3.52
C ASP A 162 12.49 -7.65 3.77
N LYS A 163 11.57 -6.73 3.48
CA LYS A 163 11.77 -5.28 3.61
C LYS A 163 10.56 -4.62 4.28
N PHE A 164 10.81 -3.77 5.27
CA PHE A 164 9.82 -2.88 5.87
C PHE A 164 10.19 -1.44 5.57
N VAL A 165 9.40 -0.78 4.72
CA VAL A 165 9.62 0.59 4.27
C VAL A 165 8.92 1.56 5.23
N ARG A 166 9.59 2.66 5.58
CA ARG A 166 8.94 3.82 6.19
C ARG A 166 9.20 5.03 5.31
N THR A 167 8.20 5.85 5.04
CA THR A 167 8.41 7.07 4.22
C THR A 167 9.22 8.14 4.96
N THR A 168 9.35 8.06 6.28
CA THR A 168 10.25 8.91 7.07
C THR A 168 11.73 8.49 7.00
N ASP A 169 12.05 7.35 6.38
CA ASP A 169 13.45 6.91 6.26
C ASP A 169 14.25 7.88 5.37
N PRO A 170 15.45 8.34 5.77
CA PRO A 170 16.25 9.28 4.98
C PRO A 170 16.57 8.82 3.55
N LYS A 171 16.69 7.49 3.36
CA LYS A 171 16.90 6.89 2.04
C LYS A 171 15.69 7.09 1.11
N HIS A 172 14.47 7.04 1.66
CA HIS A 172 13.25 7.26 0.89
C HIS A 172 13.15 8.72 0.48
N GLU A 173 13.37 9.63 1.44
CA GLU A 173 13.37 11.08 1.20
C GLU A 173 14.35 11.46 0.08
N ALA A 174 15.55 10.87 0.07
CA ALA A 174 16.54 11.09 -0.98
C ALA A 174 16.04 10.66 -2.38
N VAL A 175 15.43 9.47 -2.48
CA VAL A 175 14.84 8.95 -3.73
C VAL A 175 13.72 9.88 -4.22
N VAL A 176 12.87 10.35 -3.31
CA VAL A 176 11.73 11.23 -3.62
C VAL A 176 12.22 12.56 -4.16
N LYS A 177 13.22 13.17 -3.51
CA LYS A 177 13.85 14.42 -3.95
C LYS A 177 14.51 14.26 -5.32
N GLU A 178 15.25 13.17 -5.55
CA GLU A 178 15.89 12.91 -6.84
C GLU A 178 14.86 12.71 -7.96
N PHE A 179 13.81 11.92 -7.70
CA PHE A 179 12.74 11.68 -8.66
C PHE A 179 11.99 12.97 -9.02
N TYR A 180 11.67 13.79 -8.01
CA TYR A 180 11.08 15.10 -8.20
C TYR A 180 11.98 15.99 -9.08
N SER A 181 13.26 16.14 -8.74
CA SER A 181 14.19 16.98 -9.50
C SER A 181 14.33 16.55 -10.96
N LYS A 182 14.34 15.23 -11.23
CA LYS A 182 14.35 14.70 -12.60
C LYS A 182 13.10 15.10 -13.38
N LEU A 183 11.91 14.90 -12.81
CA LEU A 183 10.65 15.29 -13.47
C LEU A 183 10.52 16.80 -13.66
N PHE A 184 10.99 17.59 -12.69
CA PHE A 184 11.04 19.04 -12.79
C PHE A 184 11.96 19.49 -13.93
N SER A 185 13.18 18.96 -14.00
CA SER A 185 14.14 19.28 -15.08
C SER A 185 13.65 18.88 -16.47
N LYS A 186 12.80 17.84 -16.56
CA LYS A 186 12.19 17.38 -17.80
C LYS A 186 10.97 18.22 -18.24
N GLY A 187 10.49 19.12 -17.39
CA GLY A 187 9.29 19.92 -17.64
C GLY A 187 7.98 19.13 -17.47
N ASP A 188 8.01 18.03 -16.71
CA ASP A 188 6.83 17.28 -16.32
C ASP A 188 6.20 17.79 -15.02
N ILE A 189 6.95 18.61 -14.27
CA ILE A 189 6.44 19.34 -13.11
C ILE A 189 6.49 20.83 -13.42
N TYR A 190 5.40 21.53 -13.14
CA TYR A 190 5.28 22.97 -13.31
C TYR A 190 4.53 23.58 -12.12
N ARG A 191 4.72 24.88 -11.89
CA ARG A 191 4.02 25.63 -10.85
C ARG A 191 2.76 26.26 -11.44
N ALA A 192 1.64 26.14 -10.74
CA ALA A 192 0.39 26.76 -11.15
C ALA A 192 -0.48 27.10 -9.94
N ASP A 193 -1.25 28.17 -10.08
CA ASP A 193 -2.32 28.50 -9.16
C ASP A 193 -3.49 27.54 -9.37
N TYR A 194 -3.92 26.88 -8.31
CA TYR A 194 -5.12 26.05 -8.33
C TYR A 194 -6.20 26.66 -7.47
N GLU A 195 -7.33 26.97 -8.10
CA GLU A 195 -8.54 27.39 -7.40
C GLU A 195 -9.58 26.27 -7.48
N GLY A 196 -10.10 25.87 -6.32
CA GLY A 196 -11.14 24.86 -6.25
C GLY A 196 -11.93 24.93 -4.95
N ILE A 197 -13.11 24.29 -4.95
CA ILE A 197 -13.94 24.18 -3.76
C ILE A 197 -13.39 23.05 -2.88
N TYR A 198 -12.94 23.38 -1.68
CA TYR A 198 -12.24 22.47 -0.78
C TYR A 198 -13.08 22.14 0.45
N CYS A 199 -13.31 20.85 0.71
CA CYS A 199 -13.91 20.43 1.95
C CYS A 199 -12.82 20.22 3.01
N VAL A 200 -12.76 21.10 4.01
CA VAL A 200 -11.80 21.02 5.12
C VAL A 200 -11.86 19.67 5.83
N ASN A 201 -13.05 19.12 6.05
CA ASN A 201 -13.21 17.85 6.76
C ASN A 201 -12.86 16.61 5.90
N CYS A 202 -13.01 16.69 4.57
CA CYS A 202 -12.51 15.65 3.68
C CYS A 202 -10.99 15.76 3.46
N GLU A 203 -10.44 16.94 3.70
CA GLU A 203 -9.15 17.41 3.21
C GLU A 203 -9.01 17.27 1.69
N GLU A 204 -10.08 17.58 0.96
CA GLU A 204 -10.09 17.33 -0.47
C GLU A 204 -10.92 18.35 -1.25
N TYR A 205 -10.40 18.71 -2.43
CA TYR A 205 -11.12 19.46 -3.45
C TYR A 205 -12.28 18.65 -4.01
N LYS A 206 -13.44 19.28 -4.14
CA LYS A 206 -14.66 18.69 -4.67
C LYS A 206 -14.93 19.27 -6.05
N ASP A 207 -15.32 18.41 -6.98
CA ASP A 207 -15.90 18.86 -8.23
C ASP A 207 -17.24 19.54 -7.93
N GLU A 208 -17.53 20.64 -8.61
CA GLU A 208 -18.78 21.40 -8.42
C GLU A 208 -20.02 20.52 -8.64
N LYS A 209 -19.92 19.50 -9.50
CA LYS A 209 -20.99 18.54 -9.79
C LYS A 209 -21.27 17.55 -8.65
N GLU A 210 -20.33 17.35 -7.74
CA GLU A 210 -20.46 16.43 -6.60
C GLU A 210 -20.99 17.12 -5.34
N LEU A 211 -21.07 18.45 -5.35
CA LEU A 211 -21.53 19.24 -4.21
C LEU A 211 -23.05 19.25 -4.13
N LEU A 212 -23.55 19.28 -2.90
CA LEU A 212 -24.94 19.61 -2.62
C LEU A 212 -25.16 21.13 -2.77
N GLU A 213 -26.42 21.56 -2.67
CA GLU A 213 -26.75 22.99 -2.65
C GLU A 213 -25.89 23.77 -1.64
N ASN A 214 -25.54 25.02 -1.99
CA ASN A 214 -24.65 25.90 -1.21
C ASN A 214 -23.22 25.34 -0.99
N ASP A 215 -22.65 24.70 -2.02
CA ASP A 215 -21.29 24.12 -2.00
C ASP A 215 -21.05 23.15 -0.83
N CYS A 216 -22.09 22.44 -0.40
CA CYS A 216 -22.00 21.56 0.75
C CYS A 216 -21.42 20.20 0.38
N CYS A 217 -20.48 19.73 1.21
CA CYS A 217 -19.88 18.41 1.04
C CYS A 217 -20.95 17.31 1.24
N PRO A 218 -21.10 16.34 0.32
CA PRO A 218 -22.11 15.29 0.47
C PRO A 218 -21.84 14.33 1.63
N VAL A 219 -20.59 14.25 2.10
CA VAL A 219 -20.18 13.37 3.21
C VAL A 219 -20.39 14.04 4.56
N HIS A 220 -19.95 15.29 4.69
CA HIS A 220 -19.92 16.00 5.97
C HIS A 220 -21.10 16.94 6.17
N LEU A 221 -21.89 17.18 5.12
CA LEU A 221 -23.02 18.11 5.10
C LEU A 221 -22.64 19.50 5.63
N LYS A 222 -21.40 19.91 5.35
CA LYS A 222 -20.83 21.20 5.74
C LYS A 222 -20.41 21.97 4.49
N PRO A 223 -20.53 23.31 4.50
CA PRO A 223 -20.05 24.14 3.40
C PRO A 223 -18.56 23.90 3.14
N CYS A 224 -18.23 23.75 1.87
CA CYS A 224 -16.85 23.76 1.42
C CYS A 224 -16.37 25.20 1.24
N VAL A 225 -15.05 25.40 1.23
CA VAL A 225 -14.43 26.72 1.10
C VAL A 225 -13.70 26.80 -0.23
N ARG A 226 -13.86 27.89 -0.98
CA ARG A 226 -12.98 28.15 -2.12
C ARG A 226 -11.57 28.39 -1.60
N LYS A 227 -10.62 27.58 -2.08
CA LYS A 227 -9.20 27.75 -1.80
C LYS A 227 -8.47 27.99 -3.10
N LYS A 228 -7.63 29.02 -3.11
CA LYS A 228 -6.61 29.23 -4.11
C LYS A 228 -5.26 28.88 -3.49
N GLU A 229 -4.60 27.87 -4.03
CA GLU A 229 -3.28 27.44 -3.57
C GLU A 229 -2.32 27.42 -4.75
N ASP A 230 -1.17 28.06 -4.57
CA ASP A 230 -0.04 27.96 -5.48
C ASP A 230 0.69 26.66 -5.19
N ASN A 231 0.64 25.72 -6.13
CA ASN A 231 1.16 24.37 -5.96
C ASN A 231 1.97 23.93 -7.19
N TYR A 232 2.78 22.90 -7.01
CA TYR A 232 3.42 22.19 -8.10
C TYR A 232 2.48 21.11 -8.65
N PHE A 233 2.36 21.07 -9.97
CA PHE A 233 1.51 20.15 -10.72
C PHE A 233 2.37 19.18 -11.52
N PHE A 234 1.93 17.93 -11.58
CA PHE A 234 2.46 16.95 -12.52
C PHE A 234 1.60 16.91 -13.79
N ALA A 235 2.26 17.01 -14.93
CA ALA A 235 1.67 17.07 -16.26
C ALA A 235 1.17 15.69 -16.75
N LEU A 236 0.24 15.10 -16.01
CA LEU A 236 -0.28 13.76 -16.29
C LEU A 236 -0.94 13.64 -17.67
N SER A 237 -1.63 14.69 -18.11
CA SER A 237 -2.27 14.74 -19.43
C SER A 237 -1.33 14.35 -20.57
N LYS A 238 -0.02 14.67 -20.46
CA LYS A 238 1.02 14.32 -21.45
C LYS A 238 1.20 12.81 -21.65
N TYR A 239 0.78 11.99 -20.68
CA TYR A 239 1.04 10.55 -20.64
C TYR A 239 -0.12 9.67 -21.08
N GLN A 240 -1.27 10.25 -21.41
CA GLN A 240 -2.48 9.50 -21.72
C GLN A 240 -2.26 8.42 -22.80
N LYS A 241 -1.79 8.81 -23.98
CA LYS A 241 -1.55 7.87 -25.10
C LYS A 241 -0.59 6.74 -24.72
N GLN A 242 0.46 7.05 -23.96
CA GLN A 242 1.45 6.05 -23.54
C GLN A 242 0.84 5.02 -22.58
N LEU A 243 -0.06 5.44 -21.68
CA LEU A 243 -0.75 4.51 -20.78
C LEU A 243 -1.77 3.66 -21.51
N GLU A 244 -2.53 4.25 -22.44
CA GLU A 244 -3.49 3.52 -23.26
C GLU A 244 -2.79 2.40 -24.03
N GLU A 245 -1.71 2.73 -24.74
CA GLU A 245 -0.88 1.75 -25.45
C GLU A 245 -0.30 0.70 -24.49
N LYS A 246 0.17 1.11 -23.31
CA LYS A 246 0.73 0.18 -22.33
C LYS A 246 -0.29 -0.85 -21.85
N LEU A 247 -1.51 -0.42 -21.53
CA LEU A 247 -2.56 -1.31 -21.06
C LEU A 247 -3.11 -2.20 -22.19
N GLN A 248 -3.16 -1.70 -23.43
CA GLN A 248 -3.52 -2.51 -24.59
C GLN A 248 -2.51 -3.62 -24.85
N LEU A 249 -1.21 -3.31 -24.76
CA LEU A 249 -0.13 -4.28 -24.98
C LEU A 249 0.06 -5.25 -23.81
N ASN A 250 -0.54 -5.00 -22.64
CA ASN A 250 -0.38 -5.79 -21.42
C ASN A 250 -1.73 -6.02 -20.73
N PRO A 251 -2.61 -6.90 -21.28
CA PRO A 251 -3.95 -7.14 -20.73
C PRO A 251 -3.95 -7.77 -19.34
N ASP A 252 -2.82 -8.35 -18.91
CA ASP A 252 -2.63 -8.91 -17.57
C ASP A 252 -2.06 -7.90 -16.57
N PHE A 253 -1.85 -6.65 -16.97
CA PHE A 253 -1.21 -5.63 -16.13
C PHE A 253 -2.05 -5.28 -14.90
N VAL A 254 -3.38 -5.32 -15.01
CA VAL A 254 -4.31 -5.12 -13.89
C VAL A 254 -5.23 -6.31 -13.80
N LEU A 255 -5.24 -6.95 -12.64
CA LEU A 255 -6.10 -8.06 -12.31
C LEU A 255 -6.94 -7.73 -11.07
N PRO A 256 -8.17 -8.25 -10.98
CA PRO A 256 -8.89 -9.02 -11.98
C PRO A 256 -9.30 -8.17 -13.22
N TYR A 257 -9.59 -8.82 -14.35
CA TYR A 257 -9.81 -8.16 -15.64
C TYR A 257 -10.88 -7.05 -15.62
N PHE A 258 -11.94 -7.19 -14.81
CA PHE A 258 -12.96 -6.13 -14.72
C PHE A 258 -12.40 -4.82 -14.13
N ARG A 259 -11.36 -4.89 -13.28
CA ARG A 259 -10.65 -3.69 -12.81
C ARG A 259 -9.89 -3.01 -13.93
N LEU A 260 -9.25 -3.79 -14.81
CA LEU A 260 -8.60 -3.23 -16.00
C LEU A 260 -9.58 -2.41 -16.86
N ASN A 261 -10.83 -2.86 -16.98
CA ASN A 261 -11.84 -2.13 -17.75
C ASN A 261 -12.18 -0.77 -17.11
N GLU A 262 -12.31 -0.71 -15.78
CA GLU A 262 -12.50 0.55 -15.04
C GLU A 262 -11.32 1.51 -15.31
N VAL A 263 -10.09 1.00 -15.21
CA VAL A 263 -8.87 1.77 -15.51
C VAL A 263 -8.90 2.34 -16.92
N GLN A 264 -9.15 1.48 -17.91
CA GLN A 264 -9.12 1.87 -19.31
C GLN A 264 -10.22 2.88 -19.61
N GLY A 265 -11.40 2.73 -18.98
CA GLY A 265 -12.49 3.70 -19.07
C GLY A 265 -12.07 5.07 -18.54
N TRP A 266 -11.45 5.12 -17.36
CA TRP A 266 -10.95 6.37 -16.78
C TRP A 266 -9.88 7.03 -17.66
N ILE A 267 -8.86 6.31 -18.13
CA ILE A 267 -7.81 6.89 -18.98
C ILE A 267 -8.41 7.46 -20.28
N LYS A 268 -9.34 6.73 -20.90
CA LYS A 268 -10.02 7.16 -22.12
C LYS A 268 -10.91 8.38 -21.90
N SER A 269 -11.34 8.65 -20.66
CA SER A 269 -12.16 9.83 -20.35
C SER A 269 -11.38 11.15 -20.40
N GLY A 270 -10.04 11.09 -20.45
CA GLY A 270 -9.15 12.25 -20.51
C GLY A 270 -8.43 12.45 -19.19
N LEU A 271 -7.10 12.36 -19.21
CA LEU A 271 -6.28 12.56 -18.01
C LEU A 271 -6.06 14.04 -17.72
N LYS A 272 -6.31 14.46 -16.49
CA LYS A 272 -5.97 15.82 -16.02
C LYS A 272 -4.68 15.83 -15.22
N ASP A 273 -4.01 16.98 -15.28
CA ASP A 273 -2.87 17.28 -14.43
C ASP A 273 -3.32 17.45 -12.98
N PHE A 274 -2.45 17.12 -12.03
CA PHE A 274 -2.81 17.13 -10.60
C PHE A 274 -1.69 17.66 -9.73
N SER A 275 -2.08 18.22 -8.58
CA SER A 275 -1.17 18.85 -7.65
C SER A 275 -0.36 17.81 -6.85
N ILE A 276 0.97 17.92 -6.94
CA ILE A 276 1.97 17.10 -6.24
C ILE A 276 2.65 17.83 -5.07
N SER A 277 2.21 19.04 -4.72
CA SER A 277 2.68 19.72 -3.49
C SER A 277 1.53 20.35 -2.73
N ARG A 278 1.78 20.72 -1.47
CA ARG A 278 0.88 21.48 -0.60
C ARG A 278 1.67 22.52 0.18
N ALA A 279 1.14 23.73 0.25
CA ALA A 279 1.73 24.82 1.05
C ALA A 279 1.43 24.71 2.56
N SER A 280 0.32 24.07 2.93
CA SER A 280 -0.23 24.10 4.31
C SER A 280 0.01 22.80 5.08
N VAL A 281 1.02 22.01 4.72
CA VAL A 281 1.29 20.71 5.36
C VAL A 281 2.76 20.65 5.77
N ASP A 282 3.04 20.73 7.07
CA ASP A 282 4.42 20.77 7.57
C ASP A 282 5.06 19.37 7.69
N TRP A 283 4.24 18.31 7.82
CA TRP A 283 4.71 16.95 8.02
C TRP A 283 4.81 16.17 6.70
N GLY A 284 5.96 16.27 6.04
CA GLY A 284 6.26 15.53 4.82
C GLY A 284 7.62 15.90 4.21
N VAL A 285 7.89 15.38 3.01
CA VAL A 285 9.13 15.69 2.28
C VAL A 285 9.05 17.08 1.67
N ALA A 286 9.96 17.98 2.03
CA ALA A 286 10.01 19.32 1.43
C ALA A 286 10.35 19.27 -0.07
N VAL A 287 9.70 20.14 -0.85
CA VAL A 287 10.00 20.31 -2.28
C VAL A 287 11.43 20.84 -2.44
N PRO A 288 12.27 20.21 -3.29
CA PRO A 288 13.61 20.72 -3.59
C PRO A 288 13.55 22.18 -4.06
N ASN A 289 14.32 23.05 -3.40
CA ASN A 289 14.41 24.50 -3.67
C ASN A 289 13.15 25.33 -3.32
N ASP A 290 12.11 24.74 -2.73
CA ASP A 290 10.97 25.49 -2.17
C ASP A 290 10.51 24.86 -0.84
N PRO A 291 11.17 25.18 0.30
CA PRO A 291 10.87 24.56 1.59
C PRO A 291 9.52 24.98 2.17
N LYS A 292 8.80 25.93 1.55
CA LYS A 292 7.43 26.29 1.94
C LYS A 292 6.39 25.33 1.37
N GLN A 293 6.81 24.43 0.49
CA GLN A 293 5.97 23.45 -0.17
C GLN A 293 6.41 22.06 0.25
N THR A 294 5.43 21.23 0.57
CA THR A 294 5.64 19.83 0.93
C THR A 294 5.10 18.95 -0.18
N ILE A 295 5.89 17.94 -0.58
CA ILE A 295 5.49 16.95 -1.58
C ILE A 295 4.27 16.21 -1.07
N TYR A 296 3.28 16.09 -1.96
CA TYR A 296 2.01 15.44 -1.66
C TYR A 296 2.23 13.95 -1.36
N VAL A 297 1.62 13.46 -0.29
CA VAL A 297 1.83 12.13 0.29
C VAL A 297 1.78 10.98 -0.73
N TRP A 298 0.90 11.05 -1.74
CA TRP A 298 0.81 9.98 -2.73
C TRP A 298 1.95 9.97 -3.74
N PHE A 299 2.53 11.14 -4.06
CA PHE A 299 3.71 11.21 -4.91
C PHE A 299 4.93 10.62 -4.20
N ASP A 300 5.02 10.86 -2.89
CA ASP A 300 6.04 10.33 -1.98
C ASP A 300 5.89 8.80 -1.78
N ALA A 301 4.76 8.35 -1.23
CA ALA A 301 4.53 6.97 -0.82
C ALA A 301 4.67 5.94 -1.97
N LEU A 302 4.31 6.29 -3.21
CA LEU A 302 4.48 5.40 -4.36
C LEU A 302 5.96 5.09 -4.66
N LEU A 303 6.87 6.01 -4.34
CA LEU A 303 8.31 5.80 -4.48
C LEU A 303 8.89 4.92 -3.38
N GLY A 304 8.10 4.56 -2.37
CA GLY A 304 8.49 3.63 -1.32
C GLY A 304 8.78 2.23 -1.87
N TYR A 305 8.10 1.82 -2.95
CA TYR A 305 8.38 0.55 -3.63
C TYR A 305 9.75 0.53 -4.32
N ILE A 306 10.19 1.67 -4.84
CA ILE A 306 11.51 1.84 -5.44
C ILE A 306 12.56 1.88 -4.32
N SER A 307 12.28 2.64 -3.26
CA SER A 307 13.15 2.79 -2.09
C SER A 307 13.37 1.45 -1.37
N ALA A 308 12.40 0.53 -1.41
CA ALA A 308 12.50 -0.81 -0.85
C ALA A 308 13.63 -1.67 -1.47
N VAL A 309 14.02 -1.36 -2.71
CA VAL A 309 15.04 -2.12 -3.45
C VAL A 309 16.46 -1.75 -3.00
N ILE A 310 16.63 -0.55 -2.45
CA ILE A 310 17.92 0.01 -2.02
C ILE A 310 18.31 -0.63 -0.69
N GLU A 311 19.55 -1.12 -0.59
CA GLU A 311 20.09 -1.66 0.66
C GLU A 311 20.51 -0.53 1.61
N ASP A 312 20.38 -0.72 2.94
CA ASP A 312 20.56 0.35 3.93
C ASP A 312 21.99 0.95 3.96
N LYS A 313 22.96 0.25 3.38
CA LYS A 313 24.37 0.67 3.32
C LYS A 313 24.76 1.33 1.99
N GLU A 314 23.84 1.36 1.03
CA GLU A 314 24.08 1.92 -0.29
C GLU A 314 23.65 3.38 -0.34
N MET A 315 24.32 4.16 -1.20
CA MET A 315 23.86 5.50 -1.50
C MET A 315 22.48 5.41 -2.17
N PRO A 316 21.47 6.15 -1.69
CA PRO A 316 20.16 6.16 -2.31
C PRO A 316 20.27 6.82 -3.68
N ASP A 317 20.32 6.00 -4.73
CA ASP A 317 20.34 6.42 -6.12
C ASP A 317 19.20 5.73 -6.87
N LEU A 318 18.36 6.53 -7.52
CA LEU A 318 17.26 6.05 -8.35
C LEU A 318 17.76 5.15 -9.50
N HIS A 319 18.93 5.46 -10.09
CA HIS A 319 19.50 4.62 -11.15
C HIS A 319 19.89 3.24 -10.63
N HIS A 320 20.48 3.19 -9.43
CA HIS A 320 20.82 1.95 -8.74
C HIS A 320 19.59 1.12 -8.35
N ALA A 321 18.57 1.75 -7.77
CA ALA A 321 17.33 1.06 -7.39
C ALA A 321 16.68 0.33 -8.59
N VAL A 322 16.70 0.97 -9.76
CA VAL A 322 16.13 0.40 -10.97
C VAL A 322 17.02 -0.70 -11.58
N SER A 323 18.35 -0.60 -11.47
CA SER A 323 19.26 -1.61 -12.05
C SER A 323 19.30 -2.92 -11.25
N LEU A 324 18.93 -2.92 -9.97
CA LEU A 324 19.04 -4.08 -9.08
C LEU A 324 17.89 -5.09 -9.24
N LYS A 325 16.70 -4.71 -8.77
CA LYS A 325 15.50 -5.58 -8.70
C LYS A 325 14.24 -4.86 -9.23
N TRP A 326 14.50 -3.76 -9.94
CA TRP A 326 13.62 -2.88 -10.71
C TRP A 326 12.99 -3.57 -11.94
N PRO A 327 11.69 -3.83 -12.11
CA PRO A 327 10.50 -3.57 -11.30
C PRO A 327 9.83 -4.80 -10.69
N ALA A 328 8.90 -4.51 -9.78
CA ALA A 328 8.09 -5.52 -9.11
C ALA A 328 7.39 -6.46 -10.10
N SER A 329 7.38 -7.74 -9.74
CA SER A 329 6.61 -8.79 -10.41
C SER A 329 5.13 -8.64 -10.09
N LEU A 330 4.81 -8.25 -8.85
CA LEU A 330 3.44 -8.12 -8.35
C LEU A 330 3.29 -6.97 -7.34
N HIS A 331 2.32 -6.09 -7.56
CA HIS A 331 1.81 -5.18 -6.54
C HIS A 331 0.44 -5.67 -6.09
N LEU A 332 0.27 -5.89 -4.78
CA LEU A 332 -1.04 -6.18 -4.18
C LEU A 332 -1.61 -4.90 -3.59
N ILE A 333 -2.85 -4.59 -3.94
CA ILE A 333 -3.55 -3.39 -3.45
C ILE A 333 -5.00 -3.73 -3.13
N GLY A 334 -5.55 -3.18 -2.05
CA GLY A 334 -6.98 -3.37 -1.73
C GLY A 334 -7.86 -2.42 -2.54
N LYS A 335 -9.14 -2.73 -2.80
CA LYS A 335 -10.05 -1.87 -3.61
C LYS A 335 -10.05 -0.38 -3.20
N LYS A 336 -10.06 -0.06 -1.90
CA LYS A 336 -10.05 1.34 -1.46
C LYS A 336 -8.71 2.05 -1.68
N GLN A 337 -7.65 1.27 -1.76
CA GLN A 337 -6.28 1.69 -2.03
C GLN A 337 -5.88 1.34 -3.46
N THR A 338 -6.82 0.91 -4.32
CA THR A 338 -6.49 0.71 -5.72
C THR A 338 -6.12 2.09 -6.19
N PHE A 339 -4.88 2.22 -6.64
CA PHE A 339 -4.42 3.30 -7.48
C PHE A 339 -5.57 3.75 -8.41
N PHE A 340 -6.28 2.79 -9.02
CA PHE A 340 -7.45 3.03 -9.88
C PHE A 340 -8.75 3.50 -9.22
N THR A 341 -9.09 3.11 -8.00
CA THR A 341 -10.30 3.58 -7.31
C THR A 341 -10.10 4.95 -6.69
N TYR A 342 -8.84 5.33 -6.45
CA TYR A 342 -8.47 6.71 -6.15
C TYR A 342 -8.47 7.56 -7.43
N LEU A 343 -7.99 7.01 -8.56
CA LEU A 343 -8.07 7.63 -9.89
C LEU A 343 -9.50 7.87 -10.38
N GLU A 344 -10.39 6.89 -10.16
CA GLU A 344 -11.82 6.93 -10.51
C GLU A 344 -12.59 7.94 -9.64
N LYS A 345 -12.07 8.30 -8.46
CA LYS A 345 -12.58 9.43 -7.67
C LYS A 345 -11.81 10.73 -7.88
N LYS A 346 -10.57 10.70 -8.39
CA LYS A 346 -9.66 11.84 -8.60
C LYS A 346 -8.49 11.54 -9.53
N ASP A 347 -8.34 12.37 -10.56
CA ASP A 347 -7.16 12.54 -11.42
C ASP A 347 -5.80 12.51 -10.64
N SER A 348 -5.04 11.40 -10.59
CA SER A 348 -3.77 11.27 -9.80
C SER A 348 -2.87 10.04 -10.07
N LEU A 349 -1.77 10.25 -10.83
CA LEU A 349 -0.61 9.36 -11.13
C LEU A 349 -0.88 8.08 -11.92
N PRO A 350 -0.01 7.78 -12.90
CA PRO A 350 0.80 6.58 -13.18
C PRO A 350 2.30 6.74 -12.97
N MET A 351 2.95 5.59 -12.78
CA MET A 351 4.38 5.39 -12.98
C MET A 351 4.75 5.66 -14.44
N VAL A 352 5.23 6.87 -14.69
CA VAL A 352 5.83 7.28 -15.95
C VAL A 352 7.33 7.01 -15.89
N ASN A 353 7.82 6.08 -16.71
CA ASN A 353 8.99 6.26 -17.58
C ASN A 353 9.17 5.02 -18.49
N GLN A 354 9.31 5.26 -19.81
CA GLN A 354 9.41 4.25 -20.87
C GLN A 354 10.69 3.40 -20.84
N ARG A 355 11.75 3.83 -20.14
CA ARG A 355 13.01 3.06 -20.08
C ARG A 355 13.07 1.96 -19.01
N PHE A 356 12.05 1.84 -18.15
CA PHE A 356 12.14 0.98 -16.96
C PHE A 356 11.28 -0.30 -17.00
N TYR A 357 10.56 -0.57 -18.10
CA TYR A 357 9.66 -1.73 -18.18
C TYR A 357 9.80 -2.52 -19.49
N SER A 358 10.91 -3.27 -19.61
CA SER A 358 11.19 -4.19 -20.73
C SER A 358 10.92 -5.68 -20.39
N SER A 359 9.84 -6.02 -19.69
CA SER A 359 9.52 -7.46 -19.49
C SER A 359 8.02 -7.73 -19.43
N LYS A 360 7.61 -8.78 -20.16
CA LYS A 360 6.23 -9.16 -20.52
C LYS A 360 5.42 -9.81 -19.37
N ASN A 361 5.97 -9.95 -18.16
CA ASN A 361 5.38 -10.79 -17.10
C ASN A 361 5.02 -10.06 -15.78
N LYS A 362 4.65 -8.78 -15.82
CA LYS A 362 4.42 -7.96 -14.61
C LYS A 362 2.95 -7.64 -14.42
N LYS A 363 2.45 -7.79 -13.17
CA LYS A 363 1.02 -7.73 -12.86
C LYS A 363 0.75 -6.84 -11.63
N CYS A 364 -0.37 -6.16 -11.63
CA CYS A 364 -0.96 -5.52 -10.46
C CYS A 364 -2.22 -6.30 -10.09
N LEU A 365 -2.29 -6.85 -8.89
CA LEU A 365 -3.46 -7.61 -8.42
C LEU A 365 -4.19 -6.82 -7.35
N VAL A 366 -5.47 -6.57 -7.60
CA VAL A 366 -6.39 -5.93 -6.67
C VAL A 366 -7.05 -7.03 -5.86
N VAL A 367 -6.81 -7.03 -4.55
CA VAL A 367 -7.34 -8.03 -3.59
C VAL A 367 -8.57 -7.49 -2.87
#